data_AF-A0A7W8JJW2-F1
#
_entry.id   AF-A0A7W8JJW2-F1
#
_cell.length_a   1.000
_cell.length_b   1.000
_cell.length_c   1.000
_cell.angle_alpha   90.00
_cell.angle_beta   90.00
_cell.angle_gamma   90.00
#
_symmetry.space_group_name_H-M   'P 1'
#
loop_
_entity.id
_entity.type
_entity.pdbx_description
1 polymer ?
#
loop_
_entity_poly.entity_id
_entity_poly.type
_entity_poly.pdbx_seq_one_letter_code
_entity_poly.pdbx_strand_id
1 'polypeptide(L)'
;MRMAITHCKPAAGLIHHTDRGALYSSANYRRLMAADRLLPSMSRHGDCYDNACAESFFSSLKNELVHGEVFAIRDAARVAIVSYIEGFYNRKRLHQHSAI
;
A
#
# COMPACT_ATOMS: atom_id res chain seq x y z
N MET A 1 6.46 3.01 4.62
CA MET A 1 6.20 2.87 6.07
C MET A 1 6.45 4.16 6.85
N ARG A 2 7.70 4.66 6.95
CA ARG A 2 8.00 5.88 7.72
C ARG A 2 7.15 7.09 7.35
N MET A 3 7.01 7.40 6.04
CA MET A 3 6.12 8.49 5.62
C MET A 3 4.68 8.29 6.10
N ALA A 4 4.11 7.09 5.95
CA ALA A 4 2.74 6.81 6.40
C ALA A 4 2.58 7.03 7.91
N ILE A 5 3.54 6.60 8.73
CA ILE A 5 3.52 6.83 10.19
C ILE A 5 3.55 8.33 10.49
N THR A 6 4.44 9.09 9.84
CA THR A 6 4.56 10.54 10.05
C THR A 6 3.29 11.29 9.64
N HIS A 7 2.67 10.90 8.53
CA HIS A 7 1.47 11.56 8.01
C HIS A 7 0.21 11.17 8.80
N CYS A 8 0.01 9.88 9.08
CA CYS A 8 -1.22 9.37 9.69
C CYS A 8 -1.20 9.43 11.23
N LYS A 9 -0.02 9.47 11.86
CA LYS A 9 0.17 9.48 13.32
C LYS A 9 -0.66 8.41 14.03
N PRO A 10 -0.43 7.12 13.72
CA PRO A 10 -1.25 6.03 14.21
C PRO A 10 -1.16 5.89 15.74
N ALA A 11 -2.27 5.50 16.37
CA ALA A 11 -2.30 5.20 17.78
C ALA A 11 -1.50 3.91 18.09
N ALA A 12 -0.97 3.82 19.31
CA ALA A 12 -0.33 2.61 19.79
C ALA A 12 -1.33 1.44 19.77
N GLY A 13 -0.89 0.27 19.32
CA GLY A 13 -1.74 -0.90 19.16
C GLY A 13 -2.47 -0.98 17.81
N LEU A 14 -2.29 -0.01 16.90
CA LEU A 14 -2.83 -0.13 15.54
C LEU A 14 -2.29 -1.40 14.87
N ILE A 15 -3.19 -2.20 14.30
CA ILE A 15 -2.85 -3.37 13.51
C ILE A 15 -2.37 -2.91 12.13
N HIS A 16 -1.14 -3.28 11.80
CA HIS A 16 -0.57 -3.10 10.47
C HIS A 16 -0.63 -4.42 9.72
N HIS A 17 -1.59 -4.55 8.80
CA HIS A 17 -1.80 -5.76 8.01
C HIS A 17 -0.96 -5.75 6.73
N THR A 18 -0.34 -6.89 6.40
CA THR A 18 0.54 -7.08 5.24
C THR A 18 0.32 -8.47 4.64
N ASP A 19 0.69 -8.67 3.37
CA ASP A 19 0.84 -10.01 2.84
C ASP A 19 2.04 -10.73 3.48
N ARG A 20 2.13 -12.05 3.30
CA ARG A 20 3.20 -12.87 3.89
C ARG A 20 4.58 -12.74 3.19
N GLY A 21 4.88 -11.60 2.57
CA GLY A 21 6.12 -11.36 1.84
C GLY A 21 7.39 -11.37 2.72
N ALA A 22 8.53 -11.76 2.13
CA ALA A 22 9.82 -11.84 2.82
C ALA A 22 10.31 -10.49 3.40
N LEU A 23 9.96 -9.38 2.76
CA LEU A 23 10.25 -8.04 3.26
C LEU A 23 9.55 -7.79 4.61
N TYR A 24 8.27 -8.14 4.69
CA TYR A 24 7.42 -7.89 5.85
C TYR A 24 7.73 -8.85 7.01
N SER A 25 8.25 -10.03 6.71
CA SER A 25 8.70 -10.99 7.73
C SER A 25 10.11 -10.70 8.26
N SER A 26 10.85 -9.78 7.63
CA SER A 26 12.23 -9.44 8.01
C SER A 26 12.32 -8.80 9.41
N ALA A 27 13.43 -9.07 10.10
CA ALA A 27 13.70 -8.50 11.43
C ALA A 27 13.77 -6.96 11.42
N ASN A 28 14.28 -6.37 10.33
CA ASN A 28 14.34 -4.91 10.19
C ASN A 28 12.94 -4.29 10.14
N TYR A 29 12.03 -4.91 9.39
CA TYR A 29 10.66 -4.42 9.28
C TYR A 29 9.89 -4.56 10.60
N ARG A 30 10.06 -5.68 11.30
CA ARG A 30 9.48 -5.89 12.64
C ARG A 30 9.99 -4.89 13.68
N ARG A 31 11.30 -4.59 13.66
CA ARG A 31 11.89 -3.56 14.54
C ARG A 31 11.31 -2.18 14.27
N LEU A 32 11.09 -1.83 13.00
CA LEU A 32 10.44 -0.56 12.64
C LEU A 32 9.02 -0.47 13.23
N MET A 33 8.20 -1.51 13.08
CA MET A 33 6.84 -1.52 13.64
C MET A 33 6.82 -1.45 15.16
N ALA A 34 7.74 -2.15 15.83
CA ALA A 34 7.84 -2.13 17.29
C ALA A 34 8.22 -0.73 17.81
N ALA A 35 9.12 -0.01 17.13
CA ALA A 35 9.51 1.35 17.50
C ALA A 35 8.32 2.33 17.50
N ASP A 36 7.36 2.11 16.60
CA ASP A 36 6.14 2.92 16.47
C ASP A 36 4.92 2.30 17.17
N ARG A 37 5.12 1.25 17.99
CA ARG A 37 4.07 0.53 18.76
C ARG A 37 2.92 -0.01 17.89
N LEU A 38 3.25 -0.46 16.67
CA LEU A 38 2.31 -1.08 15.75
C LEU A 38 2.30 -2.60 15.94
N LEU A 39 1.14 -3.22 15.78
CA LEU A 39 0.96 -4.67 15.86
C LEU A 39 0.99 -5.28 14.46
N PRO A 40 2.00 -6.10 14.12
CA PRO A 40 2.03 -6.77 12.82
C PRO A 40 0.91 -7.81 12.72
N SER A 41 0.20 -7.80 11.59
CA SER A 41 -0.67 -8.87 11.15
C SER A 41 -0.28 -9.24 9.71
N MET A 42 -0.15 -10.53 9.43
CA MET A 42 0.22 -11.02 8.09
C MET A 42 -0.87 -11.96 7.58
N SER A 43 -1.14 -11.89 6.28
CA SER A 43 -2.13 -12.77 5.65
C SER A 43 -1.79 -14.25 5.83
N ARG A 44 -2.84 -15.08 5.87
CA ARG A 44 -2.69 -16.53 5.94
C ARG A 44 -2.09 -17.05 4.64
N HIS A 45 -1.37 -18.18 4.74
CA HIS A 45 -0.88 -18.84 3.53
C HIS A 45 -2.06 -19.36 2.71
N GLY A 46 -2.15 -18.95 1.44
CA GLY A 46 -3.23 -19.35 0.53
C GLY A 46 -4.53 -18.54 0.65
N ASP A 47 -4.54 -17.46 1.45
CA ASP A 47 -5.71 -16.57 1.56
C ASP A 47 -5.45 -15.28 0.76
N CYS A 48 -6.05 -15.19 -0.43
CA CYS A 48 -5.92 -14.03 -1.32
C CYS A 48 -6.84 -12.87 -0.92
N TYR A 49 -7.87 -13.11 -0.10
CA TYR A 49 -8.85 -12.08 0.25
C TYR A 49 -8.23 -11.01 1.17
N ASP A 50 -7.34 -11.43 2.07
CA ASP A 50 -6.60 -10.55 2.98
C ASP A 50 -5.84 -9.42 2.25
N ASN A 51 -5.35 -9.68 1.04
CA ASN A 51 -4.56 -8.73 0.24
C ASN A 51 -5.33 -8.15 -0.96
N ALA A 52 -6.58 -8.56 -1.19
CA ALA A 52 -7.35 -8.24 -2.39
C ALA A 52 -7.51 -6.72 -2.63
N CYS A 53 -7.62 -5.92 -1.57
CA CYS A 53 -7.71 -4.46 -1.68
C CYS A 53 -6.42 -3.84 -2.24
N ALA A 54 -5.26 -4.27 -1.73
CA ALA A 54 -3.97 -3.80 -2.22
C ALA A 54 -3.72 -4.28 -3.66
N GLU A 55 -4.06 -5.54 -3.97
CA GLU A 55 -3.94 -6.08 -5.33
C GLU A 55 -4.82 -5.33 -6.33
N SER A 56 -6.06 -5.00 -5.94
CA SER A 56 -6.99 -4.21 -6.77
C SER A 56 -6.45 -2.81 -7.06
N PHE A 57 -5.85 -2.16 -6.05
CA PHE A 57 -5.15 -0.89 -6.24
C PHE A 57 -4.00 -1.02 -7.23
N PHE A 58 -3.11 -2.01 -7.05
CA PHE A 58 -1.95 -2.18 -7.92
C PHE A 58 -2.32 -2.56 -9.35
N SER A 59 -3.39 -3.34 -9.53
CA SER A 59 -3.95 -3.64 -10.85
C SER A 59 -4.40 -2.36 -11.55
N SER A 60 -5.15 -1.52 -10.83
CA SER A 60 -5.64 -0.23 -11.34
C SER A 60 -4.49 0.73 -11.68
N LEU A 61 -3.53 0.90 -10.77
CA LEU A 61 -2.34 1.72 -11.01
C LEU A 61 -1.58 1.27 -12.26
N LYS A 62 -1.37 -0.05 -12.42
CA LYS A 62 -0.64 -0.57 -13.58
C LYS A 62 -1.41 -0.34 -14.88
N ASN A 63 -2.70 -0.63 -14.91
CA ASN A 63 -3.50 -0.54 -16.13
C ASN A 63 -3.79 0.90 -16.53
N GLU A 64 -4.01 1.79 -15.56
CA GLU A 64 -4.47 3.17 -15.84
C GLU A 64 -3.32 4.18 -15.93
N LEU A 65 -2.19 3.94 -15.25
CA LEU A 65 -1.06 4.88 -15.22
C LEU A 65 0.21 4.35 -15.89
N VAL A 66 0.50 3.05 -15.77
CA VAL A 66 1.81 2.51 -16.20
C VAL A 66 1.73 1.86 -17.58
N HIS A 67 0.59 1.27 -17.93
CA HIS A 67 0.43 0.55 -19.17
C HIS A 67 0.51 1.51 -20.36
N GLY A 68 1.45 1.27 -21.27
CA GLY A 68 1.69 2.11 -22.45
C GLY A 68 2.54 3.37 -22.19
N GLU A 69 2.91 3.64 -20.94
CA GLU A 69 3.69 4.82 -20.56
C GLU A 69 5.18 4.50 -20.38
N VAL A 70 6.03 5.37 -20.91
CA VAL A 70 7.49 5.30 -20.74
C VAL A 70 7.97 6.57 -20.06
N PHE A 71 8.38 6.44 -18.79
CA PHE A 71 8.93 7.55 -18.03
C PHE A 71 10.41 7.76 -18.38
N ALA A 72 10.74 8.96 -18.87
CA ALA A 72 12.12 9.31 -19.26
C ALA A 72 13.11 9.25 -18.09
N ILE A 73 12.65 9.61 -16.88
CA ILE A 73 13.45 9.57 -15.65
C ILE A 73 12.62 9.08 -14.46
N ARG A 74 13.31 8.56 -13.45
CA ARG A 74 12.69 8.01 -12.24
C ARG A 74 11.83 9.04 -11.49
N ASP A 75 12.25 10.30 -11.43
CA ASP A 75 11.46 11.33 -10.75
C ASP A 75 10.16 11.66 -11.48
N ALA A 76 10.12 11.58 -12.82
CA ALA A 76 8.88 11.72 -13.57
C ALA A 76 7.88 10.62 -13.21
N ALA A 77 8.34 9.38 -13.09
CA ALA A 77 7.50 8.27 -12.61
C ALA A 77 6.99 8.49 -11.18
N ARG A 78 7.86 8.99 -10.28
CA ARG A 78 7.46 9.29 -8.89
C ARG A 78 6.37 10.35 -8.81
N VAL A 79 6.52 11.45 -9.57
CA VAL A 79 5.51 12.51 -9.62
C VAL A 79 4.19 11.97 -10.17
N ALA A 80 4.24 11.23 -11.28
CA ALA A 80 3.04 10.62 -11.88
C ALA A 80 2.30 9.71 -10.90
N ILE A 81 3.02 8.85 -10.18
CA ILE A 81 2.44 7.95 -9.16
C ILE A 81 1.79 8.75 -8.02
N VAL A 82 2.47 9.76 -7.48
CA VAL A 82 1.91 10.59 -6.39
C VAL A 82 0.66 11.33 -6.86
N SER A 83 0.71 11.94 -8.05
CA SER A 83 -0.44 12.64 -8.64
C SER A 83 -1.63 11.70 -8.88
N TYR A 84 -1.38 10.47 -9.35
CA TYR A 84 -2.42 9.48 -9.50
C TYR A 84 -3.04 9.10 -8.16
N ILE A 85 -2.23 8.79 -7.14
CA ILE A 85 -2.72 8.37 -5.81
C ILE A 85 -3.52 9.50 -5.15
N GLU A 86 -2.95 10.69 -5.04
CA GLU A 86 -3.52 11.79 -4.26
C GLU A 86 -4.54 12.62 -5.04
N GLY A 87 -4.40 12.74 -6.35
CA GLY A 87 -5.25 13.58 -7.20
C GLY A 87 -6.42 12.82 -7.83
N PHE A 88 -6.25 11.53 -8.11
CA PHE A 88 -7.24 10.72 -8.81
C PHE A 88 -7.80 9.60 -7.95
N TYR A 89 -6.97 8.63 -7.56
CA TYR A 89 -7.41 7.41 -6.89
C TYR A 89 -8.13 7.71 -5.58
N ASN A 90 -7.46 8.38 -4.62
CA ASN A 90 -8.06 8.64 -3.31
C ASN A 90 -9.22 9.66 -3.32
N ARG A 91 -9.29 10.53 -4.34
CA ARG A 91 -10.31 11.61 -4.40
C ARG A 91 -11.54 11.24 -5.21
N LYS A 92 -11.37 10.54 -6.33
CA LYS A 92 -12.43 10.27 -7.30
C LYS A 92 -12.93 8.84 -7.24
N ARG A 93 -12.09 7.89 -6.80
CA ARG A 93 -12.45 6.48 -6.70
C ARG A 93 -12.85 6.12 -5.27
N LEU A 94 -13.93 6.73 -4.78
CA LEU A 94 -14.61 6.26 -3.57
C LEU A 94 -15.29 4.92 -3.90
N HIS A 95 -14.73 3.83 -3.36
CA HIS A 95 -15.26 2.46 -3.34
C HIS A 95 -16.15 2.05 -4.52
N GLN A 96 -15.54 1.60 -5.62
CA GLN A 96 -16.18 0.59 -6.46
C GLN A 96 -15.99 -0.77 -5.75
N HIS A 97 -16.75 -1.00 -4.67
CA HIS A 97 -16.97 -2.32 -4.10
C HIS A 97 -18.46 -2.46 -3.75
N SER A 98 -19.28 -2.55 -4.79
CA SER A 98 -20.49 -3.38 -4.77
C SER A 98 -20.07 -4.64 -5.52
N ALA A 99 -20.16 -5.87 -5.04
CA ALA A 99 -21.08 -6.47 -4.08
C ALA A 99 -20.45 -7.72 -3.43
N ILE A 100 -21.08 -8.12 -2.32
CA ILE A 100 -21.19 -9.43 -1.64
C ILE A 100 -20.34 -10.57 -2.22
#